data_AF-A0A0M3IV35-F1
#
_entry.id   AF-A0A0M3IV35-F1
#
_cell.length_a   1.000
_cell.length_b   1.000
_cell.length_c   1.000
_cell.angle_alpha   90.00
_cell.angle_beta   90.00
_cell.angle_gamma   90.00
#
_symmetry.space_group_name_H-M   'P 1'
#
loop_
_entity.id
_entity.type
_entity.pdbx_description
1 polymer ?
#
loop_
_entity_poly.entity_id
_entity_poly.type
_entity_poly.pdbx_seq_one_letter_code
_entity_poly.pdbx_strand_id
1 'polypeptide(L)'
;MNLSQILPPSQEVVSEIHYAASSRLEDLPKRVFALSKIAQIQAVVNTEFQNSYKGPSMNLSQILPPSQEVNNAALLIKCGRKEAYDAEFFHSVLYKIAPLGTHATSPMLNNDGFFVDAHVQLDSAKRFVPIKNFADSTRPTIAIIYLGRKQMTITCEEDEESRPIGSVALGLRMLKARGMLPVTFTELELKAKKLLTQKIELIKRKLHDAVASSAKKLLTQKIELIKRKLHDAVASSV
;
A
#
# COMPACT_ATOMS: atom_id res chain seq x y z
N MET A 1 -29.06 -36.00 -32.48
CA MET A 1 -28.79 -35.31 -31.20
C MET A 1 -28.41 -33.88 -31.51
N ASN A 2 -29.22 -32.91 -31.10
CA ASN A 2 -29.00 -31.47 -31.37
C ASN A 2 -27.91 -30.91 -30.44
N LEU A 3 -26.86 -30.34 -31.03
CA LEU A 3 -25.71 -29.72 -30.35
C LEU A 3 -25.92 -28.22 -30.07
N SER A 4 -27.16 -27.76 -29.84
CA SER A 4 -27.50 -26.33 -29.76
C SER A 4 -27.93 -25.82 -28.38
N GLN A 5 -27.58 -26.50 -27.28
CA GLN A 5 -27.86 -26.01 -25.93
C GLN A 5 -26.67 -26.24 -24.99
N ILE A 6 -25.62 -25.45 -25.17
CA ILE A 6 -24.71 -25.12 -24.07
C ILE A 6 -24.68 -23.59 -24.01
N LEU A 7 -25.69 -23.01 -23.37
CA LEU A 7 -25.60 -21.62 -22.94
C LEU A 7 -24.41 -21.49 -21.98
N PRO A 8 -23.58 -20.43 -22.09
CA PRO A 8 -22.64 -20.12 -21.03
C PRO A 8 -23.43 -19.88 -19.73
N PRO A 9 -22.94 -20.36 -18.57
CA PRO A 9 -23.60 -20.08 -17.31
C PRO A 9 -23.73 -18.56 -17.13
N SER A 10 -24.91 -18.11 -16.70
CA SER A 10 -25.17 -16.72 -16.37
C SER A 10 -24.12 -16.21 -15.39
N GLN A 11 -23.72 -14.94 -15.55
CA GLN A 11 -22.65 -14.30 -14.75
C GLN A 11 -22.90 -14.40 -13.23
N GLU A 12 -24.15 -14.51 -12.80
CA GLU A 12 -24.55 -14.72 -11.40
C GLU A 12 -24.08 -16.08 -10.87
N VAL A 13 -24.19 -17.15 -11.66
CA VAL A 13 -23.84 -18.52 -11.24
C VAL A 13 -22.32 -18.69 -11.11
N VAL A 14 -21.55 -18.04 -11.98
CA VAL A 14 -20.07 -18.06 -11.89
C VAL A 14 -19.58 -17.28 -10.67
N SER A 15 -20.30 -16.20 -10.30
CA SER A 15 -20.00 -15.41 -9.10
C SER A 15 -20.26 -16.21 -7.82
N GLU A 16 -21.37 -16.94 -7.75
CA GLU A 16 -21.74 -17.77 -6.60
C GLU A 16 -20.85 -19.00 -6.43
N ILE A 17 -20.44 -19.67 -7.51
CA ILE A 17 -19.59 -20.88 -7.42
C ILE A 17 -18.16 -20.53 -6.96
N HIS A 18 -17.59 -19.40 -7.41
CA HIS A 18 -16.30 -18.92 -6.88
C HIS A 18 -16.43 -18.37 -5.45
N TYR A 19 -17.54 -17.73 -5.11
CA TYR A 19 -17.83 -17.28 -3.74
C TYR A 19 -17.99 -18.43 -2.76
N ALA A 20 -18.69 -19.49 -3.15
CA ALA A 20 -18.95 -20.67 -2.34
C ALA A 20 -17.68 -21.51 -2.09
N ALA A 21 -16.70 -21.48 -2.99
CA ALA A 21 -15.39 -22.07 -2.77
C ALA A 21 -14.53 -21.22 -1.79
N SER A 22 -14.70 -19.90 -1.82
CA SER A 22 -13.96 -18.96 -0.96
C SER A 22 -14.49 -18.91 0.48
N SER A 23 -15.79 -19.23 0.69
CA SER A 23 -16.41 -19.31 2.01
C SER A 23 -16.08 -20.60 2.77
N ARG A 24 -15.50 -21.62 2.11
CA ARG A 24 -15.05 -22.90 2.70
C ARG A 24 -13.59 -22.90 3.18
N LEU A 25 -12.92 -21.76 3.16
CA LEU A 25 -11.59 -21.61 3.76
C LEU A 25 -11.77 -21.46 5.29
N GLU A 26 -11.81 -22.57 6.01
CA GLU A 26 -12.00 -22.61 7.47
C GLU A 26 -10.88 -21.89 8.29
N ASP A 27 -9.84 -21.39 7.62
CA ASP A 27 -8.71 -20.68 8.23
C ASP A 27 -8.68 -19.20 7.79
N LEU A 28 -8.87 -18.28 8.74
CA LEU A 28 -8.92 -16.83 8.52
C LEU A 28 -7.71 -16.30 7.71
N PRO A 29 -6.45 -16.63 8.05
CA PRO A 29 -5.28 -16.36 7.22
C PRO A 29 -5.41 -16.75 5.74
N LYS A 30 -5.93 -17.94 5.42
CA LYS A 30 -6.08 -18.37 4.03
C LYS A 30 -7.11 -17.53 3.30
N ARG A 31 -8.23 -17.23 3.97
CA ARG A 31 -9.28 -16.36 3.43
C ARG A 31 -8.79 -14.93 3.20
N VAL A 32 -8.08 -14.36 4.19
CA VAL A 32 -7.45 -13.03 4.07
C VAL A 32 -6.48 -13.01 2.90
N PHE A 33 -5.63 -14.04 2.75
CA PHE A 33 -4.68 -14.13 1.64
C PHE A 33 -5.40 -14.16 0.29
N ALA A 34 -6.38 -15.06 0.10
CA ALA A 34 -7.10 -15.20 -1.16
C ALA A 34 -7.85 -13.92 -1.55
N LEU A 35 -8.62 -13.35 -0.62
CA LEU A 35 -9.40 -12.13 -0.88
C LEU A 35 -8.49 -10.92 -1.12
N SER A 36 -7.35 -10.82 -0.41
CA SER A 36 -6.35 -9.77 -0.66
C SER A 36 -5.77 -9.86 -2.07
N LYS A 37 -5.55 -11.07 -2.60
CA LYS A 37 -5.03 -11.25 -3.96
C LYS A 37 -6.05 -10.84 -5.02
N ILE A 38 -7.32 -11.18 -4.81
CA ILE A 38 -8.41 -10.73 -5.69
C ILE A 38 -8.52 -9.20 -5.67
N ALA A 39 -8.48 -8.59 -4.50
CA ALA A 39 -8.51 -7.13 -4.35
C ALA A 39 -7.31 -6.45 -5.02
N GLN A 40 -6.11 -7.04 -4.93
CA GLN A 40 -4.91 -6.53 -5.62
C GLN A 40 -5.07 -6.57 -7.14
N ILE A 41 -5.61 -7.65 -7.70
CA ILE A 41 -5.89 -7.76 -9.14
C ILE A 41 -6.90 -6.68 -9.56
N GLN A 42 -7.97 -6.50 -8.79
CA GLN A 42 -8.98 -5.47 -9.06
C GLN A 42 -8.42 -4.06 -8.95
N ALA A 43 -7.52 -3.79 -8.00
CA ALA A 43 -6.86 -2.50 -7.88
C ALA A 43 -6.04 -2.16 -9.13
N VAL A 44 -5.35 -3.16 -9.71
CA VAL A 44 -4.60 -3.00 -10.97
C VAL A 44 -5.56 -2.69 -12.11
N VAL A 45 -6.61 -3.49 -12.28
CA VAL A 45 -7.62 -3.28 -13.31
C VAL A 45 -8.25 -1.89 -13.18
N ASN A 46 -8.64 -1.47 -11.97
CA ASN A 46 -9.23 -0.15 -11.75
C ASN A 46 -8.25 0.98 -12.09
N THR A 47 -6.96 0.79 -11.82
CA THR A 47 -5.92 1.76 -12.14
C THR A 47 -5.68 1.87 -13.64
N GLU A 48 -5.64 0.74 -14.36
CA GLU A 48 -5.38 0.71 -15.80
C GLU A 48 -6.58 1.15 -16.64
N PHE A 49 -7.78 0.75 -16.24
CA PHE A 49 -9.02 1.05 -16.95
C PHE A 49 -9.72 2.31 -16.44
N GLN A 50 -9.14 3.06 -15.49
CA GLN A 50 -9.70 4.33 -14.98
C GLN A 50 -11.20 4.26 -14.60
N ASN A 51 -11.60 3.17 -13.96
CA ASN A 51 -12.99 2.86 -13.59
C ASN A 51 -13.96 2.57 -14.76
N SER A 52 -13.46 2.33 -15.98
CA SER A 52 -14.28 1.92 -17.13
C SER A 52 -14.56 0.42 -17.18
N TYR A 53 -13.98 -0.36 -16.26
CA TYR A 53 -14.19 -1.80 -16.18
C TYR A 53 -15.62 -2.12 -15.71
N LYS A 54 -16.34 -2.95 -16.48
CA LYS A 54 -17.75 -3.33 -16.24
C LYS A 54 -17.93 -4.79 -15.79
N GLY A 55 -16.84 -5.52 -15.59
CA GLY A 55 -16.92 -6.92 -15.16
C GLY A 55 -17.11 -7.05 -13.64
N PRO A 56 -17.07 -8.29 -13.12
CA PRO A 56 -17.30 -8.55 -11.69
C PRO A 56 -16.32 -7.78 -10.79
N SER A 57 -16.86 -7.07 -9.81
CA SER A 57 -16.12 -6.33 -8.80
C SER A 57 -16.42 -6.83 -7.39
N MET A 58 -15.44 -6.77 -6.50
CA MET A 58 -15.53 -7.23 -5.12
C MET A 58 -15.15 -6.06 -4.20
N ASN A 59 -15.94 -5.81 -3.16
CA ASN A 59 -15.58 -4.86 -2.13
C ASN A 59 -14.99 -5.62 -0.94
N LEU A 60 -13.65 -5.53 -0.76
CA LEU A 60 -12.95 -6.27 0.26
C LEU A 60 -13.49 -5.97 1.67
N SER A 61 -13.74 -4.69 1.97
CA SER A 61 -14.26 -4.27 3.28
C SER A 61 -15.66 -4.78 3.61
N GLN A 62 -16.48 -5.15 2.61
CA GLN A 62 -17.79 -5.75 2.85
C GLN A 62 -17.70 -7.25 3.16
N ILE A 63 -16.74 -7.95 2.58
CA ILE A 63 -16.60 -9.42 2.70
C ILE A 63 -15.65 -9.81 3.82
N LEU A 64 -14.65 -8.97 4.05
CA LEU A 64 -13.67 -9.08 5.11
C LEU A 64 -13.68 -7.76 5.90
N PRO A 65 -14.71 -7.54 6.75
CA PRO A 65 -14.84 -6.33 7.53
C PRO A 65 -13.55 -6.00 8.30
N PRO A 66 -13.11 -4.74 8.32
CA PRO A 66 -11.93 -4.36 9.08
C PRO A 66 -12.09 -4.72 10.55
N SER A 67 -11.24 -5.61 11.03
CA SER A 67 -11.20 -6.04 12.44
C SER A 67 -9.76 -6.25 12.88
N GLN A 68 -9.54 -6.31 14.19
CA GLN A 68 -8.21 -6.58 14.73
C GLN A 68 -7.72 -7.97 14.31
N GLU A 69 -8.61 -8.97 14.26
CA GLU A 69 -8.30 -10.33 13.82
C GLU A 69 -7.87 -10.36 12.35
N VAL A 70 -8.56 -9.63 11.48
CA VAL A 70 -8.21 -9.51 10.06
C VAL A 70 -6.84 -8.87 9.89
N ASN A 71 -6.55 -7.80 10.63
CA ASN A 71 -5.27 -7.10 10.56
C ASN A 71 -4.13 -7.96 11.12
N ASN A 72 -4.36 -8.71 12.19
CA ASN A 72 -3.38 -9.67 12.74
C ASN A 72 -3.10 -10.80 11.74
N ALA A 73 -4.15 -11.35 11.10
CA ALA A 73 -3.99 -12.36 10.06
C ALA A 73 -3.21 -11.80 8.85
N ALA A 74 -3.51 -10.58 8.41
CA ALA A 74 -2.80 -9.91 7.33
C ALA A 74 -1.32 -9.66 7.68
N LEU A 75 -1.02 -9.25 8.92
CA LEU A 75 0.36 -9.10 9.41
C LEU A 75 1.11 -10.44 9.39
N LEU A 76 0.47 -11.51 9.85
CA LEU A 76 1.04 -12.86 9.84
C LEU A 76 1.30 -13.37 8.41
N ILE A 77 0.41 -13.08 7.46
CA ILE A 77 0.64 -13.41 6.04
C ILE A 77 1.81 -12.62 5.48
N LYS A 78 1.89 -11.33 5.83
CA LYS A 78 2.89 -10.39 5.35
C LYS A 78 4.31 -10.76 5.80
N CYS A 79 4.49 -10.98 7.10
CA CYS A 79 5.81 -11.15 7.73
C CYS A 79 6.09 -12.61 8.14
N GLY A 80 5.04 -13.42 8.38
CA GLY A 80 5.17 -14.69 9.08
C GLY A 80 5.39 -14.51 10.58
N ARG A 81 5.29 -15.61 11.34
CA ARG A 81 5.28 -15.59 12.81
C ARG A 81 6.53 -14.96 13.45
N LYS A 82 7.71 -15.20 12.87
CA LYS A 82 8.99 -14.71 13.42
C LYS A 82 9.18 -13.21 13.19
N GLU A 83 8.88 -12.72 11.98
CA GLU A 83 9.11 -11.32 11.61
C GLU A 83 7.95 -10.41 12.05
N ALA A 84 6.79 -10.97 12.43
CA ALA A 84 5.69 -10.21 13.03
C ALA A 84 6.15 -9.47 14.31
N TYR A 85 6.99 -10.09 15.13
CA TYR A 85 7.56 -9.45 16.32
C TYR A 85 8.46 -8.24 15.97
N ASP A 86 9.29 -8.37 14.93
CA ASP A 86 10.15 -7.28 14.48
C ASP A 86 9.31 -6.11 13.91
N ALA A 87 8.18 -6.42 13.26
CA ALA A 87 7.21 -5.42 12.80
C ALA A 87 6.52 -4.70 13.98
N GLU A 88 6.09 -5.42 15.01
CA GLU A 88 5.51 -4.84 16.23
C GLU A 88 6.51 -3.94 16.97
N PHE A 89 7.78 -4.37 17.04
CA PHE A 89 8.85 -3.52 17.57
C PHE A 89 8.98 -2.25 16.73
N PHE A 90 8.98 -2.34 15.40
CA PHE A 90 9.00 -1.17 14.53
C PHE A 90 7.81 -0.24 14.78
N HIS A 91 6.58 -0.78 14.90
CA HIS A 91 5.39 0.02 15.24
C HIS A 91 5.58 0.75 16.57
N SER A 92 6.14 0.07 17.57
CA SER A 92 6.45 0.68 18.87
C SER A 92 7.43 1.84 18.77
N VAL A 93 8.45 1.75 17.91
CA VAL A 93 9.37 2.87 17.66
C VAL A 93 8.67 4.01 16.91
N LEU A 94 7.87 3.69 15.89
CA LEU A 94 7.08 4.67 15.13
C LEU A 94 6.16 5.48 16.05
N TYR A 95 5.48 4.82 16.99
CA TYR A 95 4.53 5.47 17.90
C TYR A 95 5.19 6.37 18.94
N LYS A 96 6.50 6.26 19.18
CA LYS A 96 7.26 7.25 19.96
C LYS A 96 7.42 8.59 19.22
N ILE A 97 7.23 8.59 17.90
CA ILE A 97 7.37 9.77 17.04
C ILE A 97 6.01 10.31 16.61
N ALA A 98 5.11 9.41 16.21
CA ALA A 98 3.77 9.71 15.74
C ALA A 98 2.77 8.85 16.53
N PRO A 99 2.20 9.36 17.64
CA PRO A 99 1.40 8.53 18.53
C PRO A 99 0.17 7.93 17.83
N LEU A 100 -0.08 6.65 18.12
CA LEU A 100 -1.21 5.88 17.58
C LEU A 100 -2.55 6.57 17.89
N GLY A 101 -3.45 6.59 16.91
CA GLY A 101 -4.80 7.16 17.07
C GLY A 101 -4.87 8.69 17.07
N THR A 102 -3.72 9.37 17.17
CA THR A 102 -3.65 10.83 17.06
C THR A 102 -2.96 11.27 15.79
N HIS A 103 -1.75 10.77 15.52
CA HIS A 103 -0.89 11.20 14.39
C HIS A 103 -0.55 10.06 13.42
N ALA A 104 -0.76 8.81 13.84
CA ALA A 104 -0.57 7.63 13.03
C ALA A 104 -1.77 6.69 13.14
N THR A 105 -2.20 6.10 12.02
CA THR A 105 -3.21 5.04 12.03
C THR A 105 -2.61 3.72 12.53
N SER A 106 -3.46 2.80 13.00
CA SER A 106 -3.05 1.42 13.25
C SER A 106 -2.65 0.70 11.95
N PRO A 107 -1.88 -0.40 12.05
CA PRO A 107 -1.63 -1.27 10.92
C PRO A 107 -2.96 -1.84 10.43
N MET A 108 -3.17 -1.83 9.11
CA MET A 108 -4.42 -2.30 8.53
C MET A 108 -4.25 -2.89 7.14
N LEU A 109 -5.09 -3.87 6.82
CA LEU A 109 -5.33 -4.30 5.45
C LEU A 109 -6.21 -3.25 4.75
N ASN A 110 -5.69 -2.63 3.69
CA ASN A 110 -6.47 -1.66 2.92
C ASN A 110 -7.43 -2.35 1.94
N ASN A 111 -8.33 -1.58 1.32
CA ASN A 111 -9.33 -2.12 0.39
C ASN A 111 -8.73 -2.67 -0.91
N ASP A 112 -7.49 -2.29 -1.26
CA ASP A 112 -6.74 -2.83 -2.40
C ASP A 112 -6.05 -4.16 -2.05
N GLY A 113 -6.29 -4.72 -0.86
CA GLY A 113 -5.69 -5.98 -0.40
C GLY A 113 -4.22 -5.85 -0.04
N PHE A 114 -3.73 -4.65 0.26
CA PHE A 114 -2.36 -4.40 0.67
C PHE A 114 -2.29 -3.96 2.15
N PHE A 115 -1.41 -4.61 2.91
CA PHE A 115 -1.24 -4.30 4.32
C PHE A 115 -0.30 -3.11 4.52
N VAL A 116 -0.81 -2.06 5.18
CA VAL A 116 -0.08 -0.82 5.47
C VAL A 116 0.13 -0.71 6.97
N ASP A 117 1.35 -0.45 7.42
CA ASP A 117 1.70 -0.43 8.85
C ASP A 117 1.19 0.82 9.56
N ALA A 118 1.16 1.95 8.86
CA ALA A 118 0.53 3.18 9.33
C ALA A 118 0.32 4.17 8.18
N HIS A 119 -0.61 5.09 8.36
CA HIS A 119 -0.68 6.32 7.59
C HIS A 119 -0.33 7.51 8.48
N VAL A 120 0.46 8.42 7.95
CA VAL A 120 0.82 9.69 8.61
C VAL A 120 0.76 10.85 7.61
N GLN A 121 0.64 12.07 8.10
CA GLN A 121 0.84 13.29 7.30
C GLN A 121 1.82 14.21 8.02
N LEU A 122 2.60 14.96 7.25
CA LEU A 122 3.50 16.00 7.75
C LEU A 122 3.04 17.37 7.28
N ASP A 123 3.21 18.40 8.12
CA ASP A 123 3.01 19.79 7.74
C ASP A 123 4.24 20.37 7.01
N SER A 124 4.15 21.63 6.58
CA SER A 124 5.26 22.35 5.93
C SER A 124 6.49 22.52 6.83
N ALA A 125 6.30 22.50 8.15
CA ALA A 125 7.36 22.53 9.15
C ALA A 125 7.85 21.11 9.54
N LYS A 126 7.46 20.07 8.78
CA LYS A 126 7.82 18.66 9.00
C LYS A 126 7.32 18.09 10.33
N ARG A 127 6.24 18.65 10.89
CA ARG A 127 5.58 18.16 12.10
C ARG A 127 4.45 17.20 11.72
N PHE A 128 4.23 16.19 12.55
CA PHE A 128 3.13 15.26 12.34
C PHE A 128 1.78 15.97 12.49
N VAL A 129 0.85 15.62 11.62
CA VAL A 129 -0.50 16.17 11.59
C VAL A 129 -1.46 15.18 12.24
N PRO A 130 -2.45 15.65 13.03
CA PRO A 130 -3.48 14.77 13.56
C PRO A 130 -4.36 14.13 12.47
N ILE A 131 -4.75 12.87 12.66
CA ILE A 131 -5.56 12.07 11.70
C ILE A 131 -6.89 12.74 11.36
N LYS A 132 -7.53 13.39 12.35
CA LYS A 132 -8.78 14.14 12.15
C LYS A 132 -8.69 15.23 11.07
N ASN A 133 -7.49 15.69 10.75
CA ASN A 133 -7.25 16.72 9.73
C ASN A 133 -6.85 16.13 8.37
N PHE A 134 -6.88 14.80 8.20
CA PHE A 134 -6.43 14.17 6.94
C PHE A 134 -7.39 14.43 5.77
N ALA A 135 -8.70 14.45 6.02
CA ALA A 135 -9.73 14.58 4.98
C ALA A 135 -9.69 15.94 4.26
N ASP A 136 -9.41 17.01 5.00
CA ASP A 136 -9.43 18.39 4.49
C ASP A 136 -8.04 18.87 4.02
N SER A 137 -7.08 17.96 3.91
CA SER A 137 -5.67 18.27 3.70
C SER A 137 -5.25 18.03 2.25
N THR A 138 -4.66 19.04 1.62
CA THR A 138 -4.00 18.92 0.30
C THR A 138 -2.61 18.27 0.41
N ARG A 139 -2.22 17.79 1.61
CA ARG A 139 -0.89 17.24 1.89
C ARG A 139 -0.87 15.76 1.52
N PRO A 140 0.27 15.24 1.00
CA PRO A 140 0.36 13.84 0.67
C PRO A 140 0.25 12.97 1.92
N THR A 141 -0.66 12.00 1.90
CA THR A 141 -0.72 10.94 2.91
C THR A 141 0.45 10.00 2.70
N ILE A 142 1.28 9.85 3.73
CA ILE A 142 2.41 8.94 3.72
C ILE A 142 1.93 7.58 4.21
N ALA A 143 2.03 6.56 3.36
CA ALA A 143 1.82 5.18 3.75
C ALA A 143 3.16 4.60 4.22
N ILE A 144 3.23 4.12 5.46
CA ILE A 144 4.41 3.52 6.05
C ILE A 144 4.34 2.01 5.86
N ILE A 145 5.42 1.43 5.33
CA ILE A 145 5.51 0.00 5.03
C ILE A 145 6.79 -0.57 5.64
N TYR A 146 6.65 -1.42 6.65
CA TYR A 146 7.73 -2.26 7.14
C TYR A 146 7.92 -3.46 6.20
N LEU A 147 9.15 -3.78 5.83
CA LEU A 147 9.52 -4.90 4.97
C LEU A 147 10.46 -5.85 5.72
N GLY A 148 9.97 -7.05 6.01
CA GLY A 148 10.77 -8.16 6.51
C GLY A 148 11.67 -8.76 5.43
N ARG A 149 12.62 -9.61 5.80
CA ARG A 149 13.54 -10.27 4.84
C ARG A 149 12.81 -11.02 3.73
N LYS A 150 11.71 -11.71 4.01
CA LYS A 150 10.93 -12.47 3.01
C LYS A 150 10.26 -11.60 1.95
N GLN A 151 10.19 -10.31 2.19
CA GLN A 151 9.52 -9.34 1.32
C GLN A 151 10.51 -8.64 0.39
N MET A 152 11.79 -9.00 0.50
CA MET A 152 12.90 -8.46 -0.27
C MET A 152 13.47 -9.57 -1.17
N THR A 153 14.03 -9.19 -2.32
CA THR A 153 14.79 -10.08 -3.17
C THR A 153 16.08 -10.48 -2.45
N ILE A 154 16.44 -11.76 -2.58
CA ILE A 154 17.75 -12.24 -2.14
C ILE A 154 18.69 -12.01 -3.32
N THR A 155 19.64 -11.10 -3.14
CA THR A 155 20.70 -10.86 -4.13
C THR A 155 21.90 -11.73 -3.76
N CYS A 156 22.51 -12.37 -4.76
CA CYS A 156 23.70 -13.20 -4.58
C CYS A 156 25.00 -12.39 -4.71
N GLU A 157 24.91 -11.16 -5.21
CA GLU A 157 26.02 -10.23 -5.41
C GLU A 157 26.04 -9.20 -4.28
N GLU A 158 27.22 -8.91 -3.73
CA GLU A 158 27.39 -8.00 -2.60
C GLU A 158 27.03 -6.53 -2.94
N ASP A 159 27.11 -6.17 -4.22
CA ASP A 159 26.85 -4.81 -4.72
C ASP A 159 25.39 -4.57 -5.12
N GLU A 160 24.55 -5.61 -5.14
CA GLU A 160 23.16 -5.47 -5.57
C GLU A 160 22.23 -5.18 -4.39
N GLU A 161 21.65 -3.98 -4.37
CA GLU A 161 20.67 -3.59 -3.37
C GLU A 161 19.43 -4.49 -3.42
N SER A 162 19.07 -5.09 -2.28
CA SER A 162 17.84 -5.86 -2.17
C SER A 162 16.62 -4.99 -2.49
N ARG A 163 15.72 -5.49 -3.35
CA ARG A 163 14.52 -4.78 -3.79
C ARG A 163 13.26 -5.45 -3.25
N PRO A 164 12.13 -4.75 -3.11
CA PRO A 164 10.88 -5.41 -2.76
C PRO A 164 10.49 -6.46 -3.82
N ILE A 165 9.99 -7.61 -3.39
CA ILE A 165 9.48 -8.64 -4.30
C ILE A 165 8.30 -8.10 -5.14
N GLY A 166 8.03 -8.72 -6.30
CA GLY A 166 7.04 -8.22 -7.27
C GLY A 166 5.65 -7.94 -6.68
N SER A 167 5.17 -8.79 -5.75
CA SER A 167 3.89 -8.58 -5.08
C SER A 167 3.86 -7.35 -4.17
N VAL A 168 4.98 -7.05 -3.52
CA VAL A 168 5.13 -5.85 -2.70
C VAL A 168 5.29 -4.62 -3.59
N ALA A 169 6.13 -4.70 -4.63
CA ALA A 169 6.31 -3.64 -5.60
C ALA A 169 4.99 -3.22 -6.26
N LEU A 170 4.11 -4.19 -6.55
CA LEU A 170 2.75 -3.94 -7.04
C LEU A 170 1.92 -3.15 -6.03
N GLY A 171 1.89 -3.58 -4.76
CA GLY A 171 1.17 -2.86 -3.70
C GLY A 171 1.67 -1.42 -3.52
N LEU A 172 2.98 -1.21 -3.55
CA LEU A 172 3.58 0.13 -3.50
C LEU A 172 3.17 0.99 -4.71
N ARG A 173 3.05 0.40 -5.90
CA ARG A 173 2.56 1.10 -7.10
C ARG A 173 1.08 1.47 -6.97
N MET A 174 0.24 0.59 -6.42
CA MET A 174 -1.17 0.88 -6.17
C MET A 174 -1.35 2.02 -5.16
N LEU A 175 -0.58 2.04 -4.08
CA LEU A 175 -0.59 3.15 -3.12
C LEU A 175 -0.26 4.50 -3.81
N LYS A 176 0.74 4.51 -4.71
CA LYS A 176 1.07 5.71 -5.50
C LYS A 176 -0.07 6.12 -6.44
N ALA A 177 -0.72 5.16 -7.09
CA ALA A 177 -1.86 5.41 -7.96
C ALA A 177 -3.05 6.04 -7.21
N ARG A 178 -3.21 5.72 -5.91
CA ARG A 178 -4.18 6.33 -4.99
C ARG A 178 -3.75 7.70 -4.44
N GLY A 179 -2.64 8.27 -4.92
CA GLY A 179 -2.13 9.56 -4.46
C GLY A 179 -1.41 9.51 -3.11
N MET A 180 -1.10 8.32 -2.59
CA MET A 180 -0.31 8.17 -1.36
C MET A 180 1.19 8.13 -1.66
N LEU A 181 1.99 8.51 -0.67
CA LEU A 181 3.45 8.43 -0.72
C LEU A 181 3.92 7.21 0.09
N PRO A 182 4.18 6.05 -0.53
CA PRO A 182 4.68 4.90 0.22
C PRO A 182 6.15 5.11 0.62
N VAL A 183 6.45 4.89 1.89
CA VAL A 183 7.80 4.90 2.47
C VAL A 183 8.08 3.56 3.12
N THR A 184 9.09 2.86 2.60
CA THR A 184 9.46 1.52 3.06
C THR A 184 10.55 1.59 4.12
N PHE A 185 10.51 0.68 5.10
CA PHE A 185 11.55 0.48 6.12
C PHE A 185 11.91 -0.99 6.14
N THR A 186 13.17 -1.34 5.93
CA THR A 186 13.56 -2.75 5.92
C THR A 186 14.01 -3.21 7.30
N GLU A 187 13.84 -4.49 7.56
CA GLU A 187 14.39 -5.15 8.75
C GLU A 187 15.90 -4.92 8.89
N LEU A 188 16.65 -4.99 7.78
CA LEU A 188 18.10 -4.79 7.77
C LEU A 188 18.47 -3.36 8.15
N GLU A 189 17.79 -2.35 7.62
CA GLU A 189 17.99 -0.93 7.98
C GLU A 189 17.79 -0.70 9.48
N LEU A 190 16.74 -1.30 10.05
CA LEU A 190 16.42 -1.17 11.47
C LEU A 190 17.38 -1.94 12.36
N LYS A 191 17.84 -3.13 11.95
CA LYS A 191 18.82 -3.92 12.70
C LYS A 191 20.22 -3.32 12.64
N ALA A 192 20.57 -2.61 11.56
CA ALA A 192 21.83 -1.88 11.45
C ALA A 192 21.96 -0.74 12.49
N LYS A 193 20.83 -0.22 12.99
CA LYS A 193 20.80 0.79 14.05
C LYS A 193 20.65 0.12 15.42
N LYS A 194 21.72 0.10 16.21
CA LYS A 194 21.73 -0.59 17.52
C LYS A 194 20.90 0.16 18.57
N LEU A 195 20.98 1.49 18.59
CA LEU A 195 20.32 2.32 19.61
C LEU A 195 18.91 2.72 19.19
N LEU A 196 17.99 2.81 20.16
CA LEU A 196 16.63 3.27 19.92
C LEU A 196 16.58 4.70 19.32
N THR A 197 17.45 5.60 19.80
CA THR A 197 17.56 6.97 19.30
C THR A 197 17.94 7.00 17.82
N GLN A 198 18.84 6.11 17.39
CA GLN A 198 19.22 5.97 15.98
C GLN A 198 18.09 5.43 15.11
N LYS A 199 17.28 4.49 15.63
CA LYS A 199 16.08 4.00 14.93
C LYS A 199 15.03 5.11 14.78
N ILE A 200 14.83 5.90 15.84
CA ILE A 200 13.92 7.06 15.82
C ILE A 200 14.36 8.08 14.77
N GLU A 201 15.65 8.42 14.77
CA GLU A 201 16.23 9.38 13.83
C GLU A 201 16.14 8.88 12.38
N LEU A 202 16.38 7.59 12.15
CA LEU A 202 16.20 6.95 10.84
C LEU A 202 14.76 7.13 10.32
N ILE A 203 13.76 6.85 11.16
CA ILE A 203 12.34 6.98 10.79
C ILE A 203 12.01 8.43 10.44
N LYS A 204 12.38 9.38 11.32
CA LYS A 204 12.13 10.82 11.08
C LYS A 204 12.77 11.29 9.77
N ARG A 205 14.05 10.97 9.58
CA ARG A 205 14.81 11.38 8.40
C ARG A 205 14.17 10.85 7.12
N LYS A 206 13.88 9.55 7.06
CA LYS A 206 13.32 8.91 5.87
C LYS A 206 11.94 9.49 5.51
N LEU A 207 11.10 9.78 6.51
CA LEU A 207 9.80 10.44 6.29
C LEU A 207 9.96 11.88 5.78
N HIS A 208 10.87 12.65 6.38
CA HIS A 208 11.14 14.03 5.97
C HIS A 208 11.70 14.11 4.55
N ASP A 209 12.65 13.24 4.21
CA ASP A 209 13.28 13.18 2.90
C ASP A 209 12.28 12.75 1.83
N ALA A 210 11.39 11.81 2.14
CA ALA A 210 10.33 11.39 1.23
C ALA A 210 9.39 12.55 0.88
N VAL A 211 8.97 13.36 1.86
CA VAL A 211 8.11 14.53 1.61
C VAL A 211 8.87 15.59 0.81
N ALA A 212 10.13 15.87 1.15
CA ALA A 212 10.94 16.83 0.41
C ALA A 212 11.16 16.41 -1.05
N SER A 213 11.44 15.13 -1.30
CA SER A 213 11.59 14.56 -2.64
C SER A 213 10.29 14.63 -3.44
N SER A 214 9.16 14.28 -2.81
CA SER A 214 7.84 14.37 -3.43
C SER A 214 7.48 15.80 -3.83
N ALA A 215 7.71 16.77 -2.94
CA ALA A 215 7.47 18.19 -3.21
C ALA A 215 8.32 18.71 -4.39
N LYS A 216 9.61 18.33 -4.44
CA LYS A 216 10.50 18.65 -5.57
C LYS A 216 9.98 18.06 -6.88
N LYS A 217 9.58 16.79 -6.88
CA LYS A 217 9.06 16.11 -8.07
C LYS A 217 7.78 16.79 -8.60
N LEU A 218 6.86 17.17 -7.71
CA LEU A 218 5.64 17.87 -8.08
C LEU A 218 5.93 19.25 -8.68
N LEU A 219 6.91 19.99 -8.11
CA LEU A 219 7.33 21.28 -8.62
C LEU A 219 7.93 21.16 -10.03
N THR A 220 8.84 20.20 -10.24
CA THR A 220 9.45 19.95 -11.56
C THR A 220 8.41 19.60 -12.61
N GLN A 221 7.44 18.74 -12.27
CA GLN A 221 6.34 18.38 -13.18
C GLN A 221 5.46 19.58 -13.55
N LYS A 222 5.15 20.46 -12.59
CA LYS A 222 4.39 21.69 -12.87
C LYS A 222 5.16 22.63 -13.79
N ILE A 223 6.46 22.82 -13.56
CA ILE A 223 7.32 23.66 -14.41
C ILE A 223 7.35 23.09 -15.84
N GLU A 224 7.50 21.78 -15.99
CA GLU A 224 7.54 21.12 -17.29
C GLU A 224 6.20 21.25 -18.05
N LEU A 225 5.07 21.10 -17.34
CA LEU A 225 3.74 21.31 -17.91
C LEU A 225 3.55 22.76 -18.39
N ILE A 226 3.99 23.74 -17.61
CA ILE A 226 3.91 25.17 -17.97
C ILE A 226 4.77 25.44 -19.21
N LYS A 227 5.99 24.89 -19.29
CA LYS A 227 6.86 25.01 -20.46
C LYS A 227 6.21 24.44 -21.72
N ARG A 228 5.54 23.28 -21.62
CA ARG A 228 4.81 22.68 -22.76
C ARG A 228 3.65 23.57 -23.21
N LYS A 229 2.83 24.06 -22.26
CA LYS A 229 1.72 24.98 -22.58
C LYS A 229 2.17 26.28 -23.23
N LEU A 230 3.30 26.84 -22.78
CA LEU A 230 3.91 28.03 -23.40
C LEU A 230 4.40 27.73 -24.82
N HIS A 231 5.05 26.59 -25.03
CA HIS A 231 5.50 26.17 -26.37
C HIS A 231 4.32 25.97 -27.33
N ASP A 232 3.24 25.31 -26.90
CA ASP A 232 2.04 25.09 -27.72
C ASP A 232 1.29 26.41 -28.02
N ALA A 233 1.29 27.36 -27.08
CA ALA A 233 0.70 28.68 -27.28
C ALA A 233 1.48 29.52 -28.30
N VAL A 234 2.82 29.43 -28.29
CA VAL A 234 3.68 30.10 -29.28
C VAL A 234 3.56 29.44 -30.66
N ALA A 235 3.44 28.11 -30.72
CA ALA A 235 3.28 27.38 -31.97
C ALA A 235 1.90 27.56 -32.64
N SER A 236 0.88 28.03 -31.90
CA SER A 236 -0.47 28.30 -32.42
C SER A 236 -0.72 29.76 -32.78
N SER A 237 0.28 30.63 -32.59
CA SER A 237 0.24 32.06 -32.94
C SER A 237 1.16 32.43 -34.12
N VAL A 238 1.67 31.42 -34.83
CA VAL A 238 2.39 31.50 -36.13
C VAL A 238 1.55 30.79 -37.18
#